data_AF-A0A971LSY9-F1
#
_entry.id   AF-A0A971LSY9-F1
#
_cell.length_a   1.000
_cell.length_b   1.000
_cell.length_c   1.000
_cell.angle_alpha   90.00
_cell.angle_beta   90.00
_cell.angle_gamma   90.00
#
_symmetry.space_group_name_H-M   'P 1'
#
loop_
_entity.id
_entity.type
_entity.pdbx_description
1 polymer ?
#
loop_
_entity_poly.entity_id
_entity_poly.type
_entity_poly.pdbx_seq_one_letter_code
_entity_poly.pdbx_strand_id
1 'polypeptide(L)'
;PGVTYYYKVQAMVKRPGYTTYHPSSLPSSPVLGIALGKTSISRVSALGRDRVTLGWAAVSGATGYKLLRSRTAGGTYSLVKNVYGTSLTVTGLSPNTAYFFKVQPFKKVGTTSVLGPLSAYRSVRTLK
;
A
#
# COMPACT_ATOMS: atom_id res chain seq x y z
N PRO A 1 16.75 9.76 2.86
CA PRO A 1 17.47 9.38 1.63
C PRO A 1 16.86 8.12 1.00
N GLY A 2 16.24 8.24 -0.17
CA GLY A 2 15.68 7.11 -0.92
C GLY A 2 16.72 6.59 -1.90
N VAL A 3 17.12 5.32 -1.75
CA VAL A 3 18.10 4.68 -2.61
C VAL A 3 17.41 4.22 -3.90
N THR A 4 18.06 4.48 -5.04
CA THR A 4 17.63 4.02 -6.36
C THR A 4 18.17 2.62 -6.60
N TYR A 5 17.27 1.66 -6.84
CA TYR A 5 17.62 0.31 -7.27
C TYR A 5 17.15 0.07 -8.72
N TYR A 6 17.87 -0.76 -9.46
CA TYR A 6 17.48 -1.20 -10.80
C TYR A 6 17.28 -2.72 -10.76
N TYR A 7 16.12 -3.20 -11.20
CA TYR A 7 15.81 -4.63 -11.27
C TYR A 7 15.49 -5.03 -12.70
N LYS A 8 15.97 -6.22 -13.12
CA LYS A 8 15.57 -6.92 -14.34
C LYS A 8 14.95 -8.25 -13.93
N VAL A 9 13.78 -8.58 -14.47
CA VAL A 9 13.11 -9.87 -14.20
C VAL A 9 13.21 -10.72 -15.46
N GLN A 10 13.64 -11.97 -15.31
CA GLN A 10 13.67 -12.96 -16.39
C GLN A 10 12.79 -14.14 -16.02
N ALA A 11 11.94 -14.58 -16.96
CA ALA A 11 11.14 -15.79 -16.76
C ALA A 11 12.02 -17.03 -16.95
N MET A 12 12.04 -17.91 -15.96
CA MET A 12 12.73 -19.20 -16.01
C MET A 12 11.70 -20.33 -15.96
N VAL A 13 11.82 -21.30 -16.87
CA VAL A 13 11.08 -22.56 -16.77
C VAL A 13 12.03 -23.63 -16.24
N LYS A 14 11.68 -24.22 -15.09
CA LYS A 14 12.44 -25.30 -14.47
C LYS A 14 11.72 -26.62 -14.71
N ARG A 15 12.37 -27.56 -15.41
CA ARG A 15 11.95 -28.97 -15.52
C ARG A 15 13.01 -29.87 -14.88
N PRO A 16 12.67 -31.10 -14.45
CA PRO A 16 13.66 -32.02 -13.89
C PRO A 16 14.77 -32.28 -14.93
N GLY A 17 16.01 -31.92 -14.60
CA GLY A 17 17.19 -32.16 -15.45
C GLY A 17 17.60 -31.04 -16.42
N TYR A 18 16.77 -30.00 -16.66
CA TYR A 18 17.14 -28.87 -17.54
C TYR A 18 16.58 -27.53 -17.04
N THR A 19 17.46 -26.52 -17.01
CA THR A 19 17.08 -25.11 -16.89
C THR A 19 17.23 -24.47 -18.26
N THR A 20 16.13 -24.14 -18.92
CA THR A 20 16.16 -23.36 -20.17
C THR A 20 15.72 -21.93 -19.88
N TYR A 21 16.58 -20.97 -20.23
CA TYR A 21 16.23 -19.56 -20.29
C TYR A 21 15.52 -19.33 -21.64
N HIS A 22 14.30 -18.79 -21.64
CA HIS A 22 13.59 -18.50 -22.88
C HIS A 22 14.17 -17.23 -23.55
N PRO A 23 14.81 -17.31 -24.73
CA PRO A 23 15.37 -16.14 -25.42
C PRO A 23 14.30 -15.15 -25.92
N SER A 24 13.03 -15.54 -25.95
CA SER A 24 11.90 -14.69 -26.36
C SER A 24 11.33 -13.80 -25.26
N SER A 25 11.81 -13.92 -24.02
CA SER A 25 11.45 -12.96 -22.97
C SER A 25 12.44 -11.81 -23.00
N LEU A 26 12.15 -10.80 -23.82
CA LEU A 26 12.85 -9.51 -23.75
C LEU A 26 12.90 -9.09 -22.27
N PRO A 27 14.07 -8.70 -21.74
CA PRO A 27 14.15 -8.25 -20.36
C PRO A 27 13.17 -7.10 -20.16
N SER A 28 12.34 -7.19 -19.11
CA SER A 28 11.47 -6.07 -18.75
C SER A 28 12.32 -4.80 -18.60
N SER A 29 11.88 -3.68 -19.17
CA SER A 29 12.54 -2.39 -19.01
C SER A 29 12.92 -2.15 -17.55
N PRO A 30 14.13 -1.65 -17.25
CA PRO A 30 14.56 -1.42 -15.87
C PRO A 30 13.54 -0.51 -15.18
N VAL A 31 12.87 -1.03 -14.15
CA VAL A 31 11.99 -0.20 -13.31
C VAL A 31 12.88 0.53 -12.32
N LEU A 32 12.78 1.86 -12.30
CA LEU A 32 13.40 2.71 -11.29
C LEU A 32 12.83 2.30 -9.92
N GLY A 33 13.56 1.47 -9.18
CA GLY A 33 13.21 0.95 -7.87
C GLY A 33 13.56 1.96 -6.79
N ILE A 34 12.78 3.02 -6.66
CA ILE A 34 12.85 3.87 -5.47
C ILE A 34 12.20 3.09 -4.33
N ALA A 35 13.02 2.64 -3.38
CA ALA A 35 12.53 1.98 -2.18
C ALA A 35 11.84 3.02 -1.29
N LEU A 36 10.51 3.00 -1.23
CA LEU A 36 9.75 3.84 -0.31
C LEU A 36 9.92 3.32 1.11
N GLY A 37 10.12 4.24 2.06
CA GLY A 37 10.11 3.94 3.48
C GLY A 37 8.74 3.45 3.96
N LYS A 38 8.72 2.80 5.12
CA LYS A 38 7.48 2.39 5.79
C LYS A 38 6.80 3.61 6.41
N THR A 39 5.49 3.76 6.16
CA THR A 39 4.65 4.75 6.86
C THR A 39 4.04 4.14 8.12
N SER A 40 3.57 5.02 9.01
CA SER A 40 2.81 4.66 10.21
C SER A 40 1.56 5.52 10.32
N ILE A 41 0.44 4.90 10.69
CA ILE A 41 -0.79 5.63 11.02
C ILE A 41 -0.57 6.27 12.39
N SER A 42 -0.47 7.59 12.40
CA SER A 42 -0.23 8.43 13.58
C SER A 42 -1.51 8.84 14.29
N ARG A 43 -2.63 8.87 13.57
CA ARG A 43 -3.95 9.20 14.13
C ARG A 43 -5.03 8.31 13.51
N VAL A 44 -5.93 7.81 14.35
CA VAL A 44 -7.20 7.23 13.93
C VAL A 44 -8.27 7.61 14.96
N SER A 45 -9.41 8.16 14.51
CA SER A 45 -10.50 8.56 15.40
C SER A 45 -11.84 8.41 14.71
N ALA A 46 -12.84 7.90 15.42
CA ALA A 46 -14.23 7.97 14.97
C ALA A 46 -14.73 9.42 15.14
N LEU A 47 -15.35 9.99 14.10
CA LEU A 47 -15.99 11.30 14.15
C LEU A 47 -17.53 11.20 14.20
N GLY A 48 -18.04 9.98 14.34
CA GLY A 48 -19.47 9.70 14.30
C GLY A 48 -19.75 8.21 14.18
N ARG A 49 -21.03 7.91 13.94
CA ARG A 49 -21.53 6.54 13.73
C ARG A 49 -21.10 5.93 12.40
N ASP A 50 -20.76 6.76 11.42
CA ASP A 50 -20.53 6.35 10.04
C ASP A 50 -19.22 6.87 9.43
N ARG A 51 -18.36 7.48 10.25
CA ARG A 51 -17.17 8.19 9.78
C ARG A 51 -15.97 8.10 10.72
N VAL A 52 -14.80 7.94 10.12
CA VAL A 52 -13.51 7.82 10.80
C VAL A 52 -12.50 8.71 10.09
N THR A 53 -11.72 9.48 10.84
CA THR A 53 -10.59 10.25 10.32
C THR A 53 -9.28 9.56 10.65
N LEU A 54 -8.41 9.48 9.65
CA LEU A 54 -7.07 8.92 9.74
C LEU A 54 -6.01 9.95 9.36
N GLY A 55 -4.86 9.85 10.00
CA GLY A 55 -3.63 10.58 9.66
C GLY A 55 -2.41 9.66 9.76
N TRP A 56 -1.42 9.88 8.89
CA TRP A 56 -0.20 9.07 8.85
C TRP A 56 1.04 9.91 8.55
N ALA A 57 2.21 9.36 8.86
CA ALA A 57 3.49 10.01 8.62
C ALA A 57 3.82 10.07 7.12
N ALA A 58 4.30 11.23 6.65
CA ALA A 58 4.77 11.39 5.29
C ALA A 58 6.01 10.52 5.02
N VAL A 59 6.04 9.86 3.87
CA VAL A 59 7.18 9.10 3.37
C VAL A 59 7.85 9.92 2.27
N SER A 60 9.12 10.25 2.48
CA SER A 60 9.91 10.98 1.49
C SER A 60 9.91 10.25 0.14
N GLY A 61 9.59 11.00 -0.92
CA GLY A 61 9.57 10.49 -2.29
C GLY A 61 8.30 9.72 -2.69
N ALA A 62 7.33 9.53 -1.78
CA ALA A 62 6.02 9.00 -2.13
C ALA A 62 5.20 10.05 -2.91
N THR A 63 4.51 9.61 -3.96
CA THR A 63 3.53 10.42 -4.69
C THR A 63 2.19 10.45 -3.96
N GLY A 64 1.87 9.39 -3.22
CA GLY A 64 0.64 9.29 -2.45
C GLY A 64 0.58 8.00 -1.62
N TYR A 65 -0.60 7.69 -1.12
CA TYR A 65 -0.85 6.59 -0.22
C TYR A 65 -2.13 5.84 -0.58
N LYS A 66 -2.08 4.52 -0.54
CA LYS A 66 -3.27 3.66 -0.58
C LYS A 66 -3.77 3.51 0.85
N LEU A 67 -4.99 3.94 1.12
CA LEU A 67 -5.69 3.60 2.35
C LEU A 67 -6.43 2.29 2.16
N LEU A 68 -6.13 1.29 2.97
CA LEU A 68 -6.81 0.00 2.95
C LEU A 68 -7.58 -0.23 4.25
N ARG A 69 -8.69 -0.96 4.16
CA ARG A 69 -9.58 -1.27 5.29
C ARG A 69 -9.95 -2.74 5.32
N SER A 70 -10.07 -3.29 6.53
CA SER A 70 -10.70 -4.58 6.81
C SER A 70 -11.67 -4.47 7.99
N ARG A 71 -12.57 -5.45 8.14
CA ARG A 71 -13.42 -5.63 9.34
C ARG A 71 -12.81 -6.57 10.37
N THR A 72 -11.67 -7.19 10.06
CA THR A 72 -10.95 -8.09 10.96
C THR A 72 -9.46 -7.78 10.93
N ALA A 73 -8.75 -8.00 12.05
CA ALA A 73 -7.33 -7.63 12.18
C ALA A 73 -6.43 -8.35 11.17
N GLY A 74 -6.65 -9.66 11.01
CA GLY A 74 -5.92 -10.54 10.10
C GLY A 74 -6.63 -10.83 8.77
N GLY A 75 -7.75 -10.14 8.49
CA GLY A 75 -8.50 -10.36 7.26
C GLY A 75 -7.86 -9.73 6.03
N THR A 76 -8.51 -9.95 4.90
CA THR A 76 -8.18 -9.27 3.64
C THR A 76 -8.50 -7.78 3.77
N TYR A 77 -7.57 -6.95 3.32
CA TYR A 77 -7.71 -5.50 3.29
C TYR A 77 -8.08 -5.07 1.88
N SER A 78 -9.18 -4.30 1.75
CA SER A 78 -9.62 -3.73 0.48
C SER A 78 -9.19 -2.28 0.38
N LEU A 79 -8.84 -1.84 -0.84
CA LEU A 79 -8.55 -0.44 -1.11
C LEU A 79 -9.80 0.41 -0.84
N VAL A 80 -9.65 1.44 0.00
CA VAL A 80 -10.67 2.47 0.21
C VAL A 80 -10.46 3.59 -0.79
N LYS A 81 -9.24 4.15 -0.83
CA LYS A 81 -8.92 5.30 -1.68
C LYS A 81 -7.42 5.47 -1.85
N ASN A 82 -7.01 6.04 -2.99
CA ASN A 82 -5.69 6.62 -3.19
C ASN A 82 -5.70 8.08 -2.73
N VAL A 83 -4.78 8.45 -1.85
CA VAL A 83 -4.74 9.74 -1.16
C VAL A 83 -3.40 10.42 -1.46
N TYR A 84 -3.43 11.66 -1.92
CA TYR A 84 -2.23 12.43 -2.25
C TYR A 84 -1.76 13.35 -1.11
N GLY A 85 -2.49 13.35 0.02
CA GLY A 85 -2.09 13.96 1.29
C GLY A 85 -1.81 12.90 2.36
N THR A 86 -1.68 13.34 3.61
CA THR A 86 -1.35 12.49 4.77
C THR A 86 -2.53 12.25 5.72
N SER A 87 -3.74 12.61 5.30
CA SER A 87 -4.97 12.42 6.07
C SER A 87 -6.16 12.12 5.18
N LEU A 88 -7.13 11.37 5.70
CA LEU A 88 -8.41 11.12 5.04
C LEU A 88 -9.52 10.85 6.05
N THR A 89 -10.71 11.37 5.79
CA THR A 89 -11.94 10.93 6.45
C THR A 89 -12.66 9.90 5.59
N VAL A 90 -12.86 8.71 6.14
CA VAL A 90 -13.62 7.62 5.55
C VAL A 90 -15.06 7.72 6.04
N THR A 91 -16.02 7.75 5.13
CA THR A 91 -17.46 7.81 5.40
C THR A 91 -18.15 6.52 4.95
N GLY A 92 -19.46 6.40 5.20
CA GLY A 92 -20.25 5.22 4.80
C GLY A 92 -19.91 3.96 5.62
N LEU A 93 -19.48 4.13 6.86
CA LEU A 93 -19.21 3.05 7.79
C LEU A 93 -20.49 2.66 8.56
N SER A 94 -20.55 1.42 9.01
CA SER A 94 -21.63 0.94 9.86
C SER A 94 -21.42 1.40 11.31
N PRO A 95 -22.48 1.75 12.06
CA PRO A 95 -22.40 2.10 13.48
C PRO A 95 -21.88 0.95 14.32
N ASN A 96 -21.27 1.27 15.47
CA ASN A 96 -20.75 0.32 16.45
C ASN A 96 -19.88 -0.82 15.87
N THR A 97 -19.18 -0.55 14.77
CA THR A 97 -18.44 -1.55 13.99
C THR A 97 -16.94 -1.30 14.10
N ALA A 98 -16.18 -2.38 14.36
CA ALA A 98 -14.73 -2.32 14.37
C ALA A 98 -14.17 -2.34 12.95
N TYR A 99 -13.26 -1.42 12.67
CA TYR A 99 -12.52 -1.33 11.41
C TYR A 99 -11.03 -1.31 11.67
N PHE A 100 -10.29 -1.94 10.76
CA PHE A 100 -8.84 -2.03 10.77
C PHE A 100 -8.31 -1.36 9.52
N PHE A 101 -7.37 -0.44 9.67
CA PHE A 101 -6.82 0.34 8.58
C PHE A 101 -5.32 0.10 8.46
N LYS A 102 -4.86 0.03 7.21
CA LYS A 102 -3.44 0.04 6.84
C LYS A 102 -3.24 1.11 5.78
N VAL A 103 -2.04 1.67 5.73
CA VAL A 103 -1.64 2.64 4.72
C VAL A 103 -0.41 2.10 3.99
N GLN A 104 -0.40 2.20 2.67
CA GLN A 104 0.72 1.83 1.83
C GLN A 104 1.17 3.02 1.00
N PRO A 105 2.39 3.54 1.17
CA PRO A 105 2.89 4.60 0.31
C PRO A 105 3.11 4.06 -1.11
N PHE A 106 2.86 4.89 -2.11
CA PHE A 106 3.16 4.59 -3.50
C PHE A 106 3.84 5.77 -4.18
N LYS A 107 4.63 5.46 -5.21
CA LYS A 107 5.27 6.45 -6.08
C LYS A 107 4.90 6.15 -7.52
N LYS A 108 4.44 7.15 -8.23
CA LYS A 108 4.17 7.06 -9.67
C LYS A 108 5.45 7.39 -10.43
N VAL A 109 5.90 6.48 -11.29
CA VAL A 109 7.08 6.63 -12.16
C VAL A 109 6.62 6.35 -13.59
N GLY A 110 6.42 7.41 -14.38
CA GLY A 110 5.79 7.32 -15.70
C GLY A 110 4.38 6.72 -15.61
N THR A 111 4.17 5.60 -16.32
CA THR A 111 2.92 4.83 -16.33
C THR A 111 2.85 3.78 -15.22
N THR A 112 3.94 3.54 -14.50
CA THR A 112 4.03 2.51 -13.46
C THR A 112 3.89 3.11 -12.06
N SER A 113 3.44 2.29 -11.09
CA SER A 113 3.39 2.67 -9.68
C SER A 113 4.19 1.68 -8.84
N VAL A 114 5.21 2.18 -8.15
CA VAL A 114 6.01 1.42 -7.19
C VAL A 114 5.35 1.54 -5.82
N LEU A 115 5.17 0.41 -5.13
CA LEU A 115 4.57 0.37 -3.80
C LEU A 115 5.66 0.20 -2.74
N GLY A 116 5.52 0.93 -1.64
CA GLY A 116 6.30 0.69 -0.44
C GLY A 116 5.69 -0.39 0.45
N PRO A 117 6.34 -0.70 1.59
CA PRO A 117 5.81 -1.65 2.56
C PRO A 117 4.52 -1.13 3.21
N LEU A 118 3.61 -2.06 3.55
CA LEU A 118 2.40 -1.76 4.30
C LEU A 118 2.74 -1.30 5.73
N SER A 119 1.97 -0.34 6.25
CA SER A 119 2.01 0.03 7.66
C SER A 119 1.54 -1.13 8.55
N ALA A 120 1.87 -1.05 9.85
CA ALA A 120 1.10 -1.77 10.86
C ALA A 120 -0.37 -1.33 10.81
N TYR A 121 -1.29 -2.22 11.19
CA TYR A 121 -2.70 -1.84 11.24
C TYR A 121 -2.97 -0.92 12.43
N ARG A 122 -3.98 -0.07 12.30
CA ARG A 122 -4.64 0.59 13.42
C ARG A 122 -6.13 0.26 13.39
N SER A 123 -6.70 0.02 14.57
CA SER A 123 -8.12 -0.27 14.72
C SER A 123 -8.87 0.93 15.29
N VAL A 124 -10.15 1.01 14.97
CA VAL A 124 -11.09 1.97 15.55
C VAL A 124 -12.49 1.39 15.46
N ARG A 125 -13.34 1.73 16.43
CA ARG A 125 -14.75 1.38 16.41
C ARG A 125 -15.57 2.66 16.18
N THR A 126 -16.51 2.61 15.25
CA THR A 126 -17.47 3.71 15.05
C THR A 126 -18.38 3.87 16.25
N LEU A 127 -18.94 5.07 16.43
CA LEU A 127 -19.87 5.33 17.52
C LEU A 127 -21.19 4.56 17.32
N LYS A 128 -21.94 4.40 18.42
CA LYS A 128 -23.28 3.80 18.39
C LYS A 128 -24.26 4.70 17.65
#